data_AF-A0A5D3DV55-F1
#
_entry.id   AF-A0A5D3DV55-F1
#
_cell.length_a   1.000
_cell.length_b   1.000
_cell.length_c   1.000
_cell.angle_alpha   90.00
_cell.angle_beta   90.00
_cell.angle_gamma   90.00
#
_symmetry.space_group_name_H-M   'P 1'
#
loop_
_entity.id
_entity.type
_entity.pdbx_description
1 polymer ?
#
loop_
_entity_poly.entity_id
_entity_poly.type
_entity_poly.pdbx_seq_one_letter_code
_entity_poly.pdbx_strand_id
1 'polypeptide(L)'
;MAFLWTTHLVKSKELTTGGVFNLYLDEYDEAWTSQIAGFDYLMISSGQWFLHPMFYYENGQVIGCHDCFLNNVTELGIYHGYRKAFRTAFKAILNSESYKGITYLRTFSPSHFENGLWNQGGNCLRTEPFKSKDTALEGMNLELYMTQMEEFRRAEREGRKKGFKLRLLDTTQAMWLRPDGHPSKYGHWPQGNENLYNDCIHWCLPGPIDIWSDFLLHMLKMEGIRSAQERVQFAHQTELNQR
;
A
#
# COMPACT_ATOMS: atom_id res chain seq x y z
N MET A 1 3.76 -15.98 9.58
CA MET A 1 3.22 -14.95 8.67
C MET A 1 1.75 -14.79 9.02
N ALA A 2 1.26 -13.55 9.16
CA ALA A 2 -0.14 -13.26 9.42
C ALA A 2 -0.63 -12.19 8.44
N PHE A 3 -1.91 -12.23 8.11
CA PHE A 3 -2.55 -11.22 7.28
C PHE A 3 -3.53 -10.42 8.14
N LEU A 4 -3.27 -9.12 8.27
CA LEU A 4 -4.10 -8.20 9.04
C LEU A 4 -4.88 -7.35 8.02
N TRP A 5 -6.17 -7.64 7.88
CA TRP A 5 -6.99 -6.98 6.87
C TRP A 5 -7.32 -5.53 7.27
N THR A 6 -7.04 -4.61 6.36
CA THR A 6 -7.51 -3.24 6.38
C THR A 6 -7.58 -2.74 4.95
N THR A 7 -8.60 -1.95 4.62
CA THR A 7 -8.78 -1.40 3.27
C THR A 7 -7.95 -0.12 3.09
N HIS A 8 -7.93 0.76 4.09
CA HIS A 8 -7.36 2.12 3.99
C HIS A 8 -6.25 2.42 4.99
N LEU A 9 -5.77 1.44 5.78
CA LEU A 9 -4.75 1.58 6.85
C LEU A 9 -5.16 2.42 8.07
N VAL A 10 -6.12 3.33 7.91
CA VAL A 10 -6.81 4.06 8.97
C VAL A 10 -8.17 3.47 9.24
N LYS A 11 -8.75 3.81 10.39
CA LYS A 11 -10.11 3.37 10.73
C LYS A 11 -11.03 3.76 9.59
N SER A 12 -11.79 2.80 9.11
CA SER A 12 -12.74 2.99 8.02
C SER A 12 -14.01 2.19 8.26
N LYS A 13 -15.12 2.70 7.72
CA LYS A 13 -16.42 2.05 7.81
C LYS A 13 -17.11 2.11 6.44
N GLU A 14 -17.47 0.95 5.90
CA GLU A 14 -18.32 0.88 4.72
C GLU A 14 -19.75 1.29 5.09
N LEU A 15 -20.33 2.22 4.34
CA LEU A 15 -21.68 2.74 4.57
C LEU A 15 -22.74 1.92 3.84
N THR A 16 -22.44 1.50 2.62
CA THR A 16 -23.34 0.73 1.76
C THR A 16 -22.56 -0.44 1.19
N THR A 17 -23.14 -1.64 1.21
CA THR A 17 -22.61 -2.81 0.51
C THR A 17 -22.35 -2.45 -0.95
N GLY A 18 -21.08 -2.40 -1.34
CA GLY A 18 -20.68 -2.02 -2.71
C GLY A 18 -19.95 -0.67 -2.82
N GLY A 19 -19.50 -0.09 -1.71
CA GLY A 19 -18.30 0.75 -1.75
C GLY A 19 -18.51 2.26 -1.70
N VAL A 20 -19.12 2.74 -0.62
CA VAL A 20 -18.90 4.11 -0.10
C VAL A 20 -18.33 3.99 1.30
N PHE A 21 -17.25 4.73 1.61
CA PHE A 21 -16.53 4.58 2.88
C PHE A 21 -16.46 5.88 3.68
N ASN A 22 -16.61 5.77 5.00
CA ASN A 22 -16.13 6.78 5.94
C ASN A 22 -14.68 6.47 6.30
N LEU A 23 -13.79 7.44 6.13
CA LEU A 23 -12.38 7.38 6.49
C LEU A 23 -12.08 8.35 7.62
N TYR A 24 -11.62 7.83 8.75
CA TYR A 24 -11.25 8.63 9.92
C TYR A 24 -9.74 8.90 9.86
N LEU A 25 -9.36 10.04 9.28
CA LEU A 25 -8.00 10.32 8.83
C LEU A 25 -7.00 10.57 9.98
N ASP A 26 -7.48 10.78 11.19
CA ASP A 26 -6.73 10.98 12.42
C ASP A 26 -6.85 9.80 13.41
N GLU A 27 -7.58 8.74 13.04
CA GLU A 27 -7.78 7.55 13.87
C GLU A 27 -7.02 6.34 13.31
N TYR A 28 -6.33 5.62 14.19
CA TYR A 28 -5.65 4.38 13.84
C TYR A 28 -6.65 3.25 13.62
N ASP A 29 -6.34 2.34 12.69
CA ASP A 29 -7.09 1.10 12.55
C ASP A 29 -6.55 0.06 13.55
N GLU A 30 -7.33 -0.22 14.59
CA GLU A 30 -6.99 -1.18 15.63
C GLU A 30 -6.89 -2.61 15.10
N ALA A 31 -7.50 -2.92 13.94
CA ALA A 31 -7.45 -4.25 13.33
C ALA A 31 -6.01 -4.71 13.09
N TRP A 32 -5.09 -3.78 12.77
CA TRP A 32 -3.68 -4.10 12.61
C TRP A 32 -2.78 -3.46 13.67
N THR A 33 -3.04 -2.21 14.09
CA THR A 33 -2.14 -1.47 14.99
C THR A 33 -2.01 -2.10 16.38
N SER A 34 -3.06 -2.77 16.87
CA SER A 34 -3.04 -3.46 18.16
C SER A 34 -2.14 -4.71 18.17
N GLN A 35 -1.80 -5.25 16.99
CA GLN A 35 -1.12 -6.54 16.86
C GLN A 35 0.37 -6.40 16.50
N ILE A 36 0.82 -5.23 16.04
CA ILE A 36 2.16 -5.08 15.43
C ILE A 36 3.32 -5.40 16.38
N ALA A 37 3.12 -5.30 17.70
CA ALA A 37 4.15 -5.56 18.70
C ALA A 37 4.74 -6.98 18.61
N GLY A 38 3.96 -7.96 18.13
CA GLY A 38 4.37 -9.35 18.01
C GLY A 38 5.17 -9.70 16.75
N PHE A 39 5.49 -8.72 15.89
CA PHE A 39 6.11 -8.97 14.59
C PHE A 39 7.51 -8.35 14.48
N ASP A 40 8.48 -9.14 14.01
CA ASP A 40 9.83 -8.65 13.64
C ASP A 40 9.82 -7.86 12.33
N TYR A 41 8.86 -8.16 11.45
CA TYR A 41 8.70 -7.56 10.14
C TYR A 41 7.24 -7.22 9.90
N LEU A 42 6.97 -5.95 9.60
CA LEU A 42 5.64 -5.47 9.22
C LEU A 42 5.69 -5.03 7.75
N MET A 43 4.77 -5.51 6.91
CA MET A 43 4.60 -4.98 5.55
C MET A 43 3.25 -4.30 5.45
N ILE A 44 3.23 -2.99 5.20
CA ILE A 44 2.00 -2.23 4.96
C ILE A 44 1.83 -1.94 3.47
N SER A 45 0.58 -1.93 3.04
CA SER A 45 0.21 -1.83 1.64
C SER A 45 -1.26 -1.43 1.53
N SER A 46 -1.58 -0.43 0.70
CA SER A 46 -2.95 -0.05 0.34
C SER A 46 -2.95 0.72 -0.99
N GLY A 47 -4.12 0.93 -1.59
CA GLY A 47 -4.24 1.47 -2.94
C GLY A 47 -5.68 1.49 -3.47
N GLN A 48 -6.08 0.40 -4.12
CA GLN A 48 -7.30 0.30 -4.95
C GLN A 48 -8.60 0.72 -4.23
N TRP A 49 -8.72 0.50 -2.92
CA TRP A 49 -9.91 0.89 -2.14
C TRP A 49 -10.14 2.42 -2.09
N PHE A 50 -9.09 3.23 -2.22
CA PHE A 50 -9.22 4.70 -2.26
C PHE A 50 -9.84 5.22 -3.57
N LEU A 51 -10.13 4.33 -4.53
CA LEU A 51 -10.84 4.69 -5.76
C LEU A 51 -12.36 4.66 -5.60
N HIS A 52 -12.85 4.22 -4.43
CA HIS A 52 -14.26 4.32 -4.08
C HIS A 52 -14.61 5.74 -3.59
N PRO A 53 -15.88 6.16 -3.72
CA PRO A 53 -16.36 7.35 -3.04
C PRO A 53 -16.14 7.28 -1.52
N MET A 54 -15.67 8.39 -0.94
CA MET A 54 -15.28 8.45 0.47
C MET A 54 -15.74 9.74 1.13
N PHE A 55 -16.08 9.65 2.42
CA PHE A 55 -16.19 10.80 3.32
C PHE A 55 -15.01 10.83 4.27
N TYR A 56 -14.38 12.00 4.40
CA TYR A 56 -13.22 12.21 5.24
C TYR A 56 -13.62 12.82 6.58
N TYR A 57 -13.24 12.15 7.66
CA TYR A 57 -13.47 12.57 9.03
C TYR A 57 -12.17 12.97 9.70
N GLU A 58 -12.21 14.05 10.47
CA GLU A 58 -11.21 14.41 11.48
C GLU A 58 -11.90 14.92 12.74
N ASN A 59 -11.41 14.52 13.91
CA ASN A 59 -12.00 14.86 15.21
C ASN A 59 -13.52 14.57 15.26
N GLY A 60 -13.96 13.49 14.59
CA GLY A 60 -15.37 13.10 14.50
C GLY A 60 -16.24 13.96 13.57
N GLN A 61 -15.68 14.91 12.83
CA GLN A 61 -16.41 15.79 11.90
C GLN A 61 -16.04 15.52 10.45
N VAL A 62 -17.02 15.63 9.54
CA VAL A 62 -16.76 15.54 8.09
C VAL A 62 -16.04 16.80 7.64
N ILE A 63 -14.83 16.64 7.11
CA ILE A 63 -14.02 17.74 6.57
C ILE A 63 -14.10 17.84 5.04
N GLY A 64 -14.60 16.80 4.38
CA GLY A 64 -14.77 16.76 2.94
C GLY A 64 -15.02 15.35 2.43
N CYS A 65 -14.95 15.17 1.12
CA CYS A 65 -15.19 13.90 0.46
C CYS A 65 -14.32 13.67 -0.77
N HIS A 66 -14.42 12.46 -1.31
CA HIS A 66 -14.05 12.13 -2.67
C HIS A 66 -15.26 11.53 -3.40
N ASP A 67 -15.56 12.05 -4.59
CA ASP A 67 -16.56 11.53 -5.53
C ASP A 67 -17.97 11.40 -4.91
N CYS A 68 -18.31 12.32 -3.99
CA CYS A 68 -19.59 12.24 -3.28
C CYS A 68 -20.74 12.94 -4.02
N PHE A 69 -20.44 13.82 -4.99
CA PHE A 69 -21.43 14.59 -5.77
C PHE A 69 -22.46 15.36 -4.91
N LEU A 70 -22.08 15.77 -3.69
CA LEU A 70 -22.92 16.54 -2.78
C LEU A 70 -22.49 18.01 -2.74
N ASN A 71 -23.42 18.92 -3.01
CA ASN A 71 -23.14 20.37 -3.02
C ASN A 71 -22.75 20.95 -1.65
N ASN A 72 -23.11 20.27 -0.55
CA ASN A 72 -22.89 20.75 0.82
C ASN A 72 -21.62 20.19 1.47
N VAL A 73 -20.81 19.41 0.74
CA VAL A 73 -19.57 18.81 1.25
C VAL A 73 -18.43 19.17 0.31
N THR A 74 -17.29 19.60 0.87
CA THR A 74 -16.12 19.98 0.08
C THR A 74 -15.49 18.75 -0.59
N GLU A 75 -15.35 18.77 -1.91
CA GLU A 75 -14.59 17.77 -2.67
C GLU A 75 -13.08 17.99 -2.46
N LEU A 76 -12.45 17.13 -1.67
CA LEU A 76 -11.01 17.16 -1.39
C LEU A 76 -10.22 16.22 -2.32
N GLY A 77 -10.90 15.27 -2.96
CA GLY A 77 -10.32 14.30 -3.90
C GLY A 77 -9.55 13.16 -3.23
N ILE A 78 -9.18 12.14 -4.02
CA ILE A 78 -8.49 10.92 -3.54
C ILE A 78 -7.18 11.20 -2.83
N TYR A 79 -6.37 12.12 -3.37
CA TYR A 79 -5.00 12.31 -2.91
C TYR A 79 -4.94 12.90 -1.50
N HIS A 80 -5.98 13.65 -1.09
CA HIS A 80 -6.10 14.15 0.27
C HIS A 80 -6.22 13.00 1.27
N GLY A 81 -7.23 12.13 1.08
CA GLY A 81 -7.46 10.97 1.93
C GLY A 81 -6.30 10.00 1.91
N TYR A 82 -5.78 9.67 0.72
CA TYR A 82 -4.66 8.75 0.53
C TYR A 82 -3.40 9.20 1.26
N ARG A 83 -3.01 10.48 1.09
CA ARG A 83 -1.87 11.09 1.78
C ARG A 83 -2.03 11.03 3.29
N LYS A 84 -3.18 11.43 3.80
CA LYS A 84 -3.46 11.48 5.25
C LYS A 84 -3.49 10.09 5.85
N ALA A 85 -4.06 9.10 5.16
CA ALA A 85 -4.09 7.73 5.61
C ALA A 85 -2.69 7.13 5.78
N PHE A 86 -1.80 7.27 4.78
CA PHE A 86 -0.41 6.84 4.90
C PHE A 86 0.32 7.58 6.03
N ARG A 87 0.14 8.90 6.13
CA ARG A 87 0.73 9.69 7.21
C ARG A 87 0.33 9.19 8.59
N THR A 88 -0.96 8.89 8.78
CA THR A 88 -1.51 8.41 10.05
C THR A 88 -1.07 6.98 10.35
N ALA A 89 -1.04 6.09 9.35
CA ALA A 89 -0.52 4.74 9.50
C ALA A 89 0.97 4.73 9.91
N PHE A 90 1.80 5.57 9.27
CA PHE A 90 3.20 5.71 9.67
C PHE A 90 3.34 6.28 11.09
N LYS A 91 2.52 7.27 11.47
CA LYS A 91 2.50 7.77 12.85
C LYS A 91 2.15 6.68 13.86
N ALA A 92 1.19 5.80 13.56
CA ALA A 92 0.83 4.68 14.43
C ALA A 92 2.04 3.77 14.69
N ILE A 93 2.83 3.47 13.65
CA ILE A 93 4.05 2.67 13.75
C ILE A 93 5.12 3.42 14.56
N LEU A 94 5.40 4.68 14.21
CA LEU A 94 6.48 5.48 14.80
C LEU A 94 6.21 5.94 16.24
N ASN A 95 4.96 5.86 16.69
CA ASN A 95 4.55 6.16 18.06
C ASN A 95 4.29 4.90 18.88
N SER A 96 4.44 3.70 18.31
CA SER A 96 4.32 2.45 19.04
C SER A 96 5.55 2.24 19.94
N GLU A 97 5.33 2.19 21.24
CA GLU A 97 6.40 1.93 22.22
C GLU A 97 6.86 0.46 22.20
N SER A 98 5.94 -0.45 21.88
CA SER A 98 6.15 -1.90 21.93
C SER A 98 6.72 -2.47 20.62
N TYR A 99 6.47 -1.84 19.47
CA TYR A 99 6.99 -2.33 18.20
C TYR A 99 8.48 -2.00 18.02
N LYS A 100 9.28 -3.03 17.69
CA LYS A 100 10.74 -2.92 17.44
C LYS A 100 11.18 -3.51 16.09
N GLY A 101 10.23 -3.95 15.26
CA GLY A 101 10.50 -4.59 14.00
C GLY A 101 10.91 -3.65 12.87
N ILE A 102 11.12 -4.23 11.68
CA ILE A 102 11.40 -3.50 10.44
C ILE A 102 10.10 -3.37 9.64
N THR A 103 9.74 -2.13 9.31
CA THR A 103 8.54 -1.85 8.50
C THR A 103 8.90 -1.71 7.03
N TYR A 104 8.22 -2.48 6.18
CA TYR A 104 8.25 -2.38 4.73
C TYR A 104 6.98 -1.68 4.24
N LEU A 105 7.16 -0.72 3.34
CA LEU A 105 6.07 -0.26 2.48
C LEU A 105 6.18 -1.01 1.15
N ARG A 106 5.16 -1.78 0.78
CA ARG A 106 5.00 -2.25 -0.60
C ARG A 106 4.26 -1.19 -1.40
N THR A 107 4.89 -0.65 -2.43
CA THR A 107 4.33 0.46 -3.20
C THR A 107 3.04 0.10 -3.94
N PHE A 108 2.32 1.10 -4.42
CA PHE A 108 1.03 0.94 -5.09
C PHE A 108 1.09 -0.10 -6.23
N SER A 109 0.08 -0.99 -6.30
CA SER A 109 -0.07 -1.97 -7.38
C SER A 109 -1.05 -1.40 -8.42
N PRO A 110 -0.58 -1.01 -9.61
CA PRO A 110 -1.44 -0.44 -10.65
C PRO A 110 -2.49 -1.44 -11.15
N SER A 111 -3.60 -0.89 -11.66
CA SER A 111 -4.54 -1.62 -12.50
C SER A 111 -4.25 -1.34 -13.97
N HIS A 112 -4.67 -2.24 -14.86
CA HIS A 112 -4.44 -2.13 -16.31
C HIS A 112 -5.75 -2.19 -17.10
N PHE A 113 -6.74 -1.40 -16.69
CA PHE A 113 -7.96 -1.25 -17.48
C PHE A 113 -7.68 -0.50 -18.79
N GLU A 114 -8.07 -1.11 -19.89
CA GLU A 114 -8.11 -0.57 -21.24
C GLU A 114 -9.55 -0.56 -21.74
N ASN A 115 -9.87 0.34 -22.68
CA ASN A 115 -11.20 0.44 -23.32
C ASN A 115 -12.38 0.73 -22.38
N GLY A 116 -12.12 1.25 -21.17
CA GLY A 116 -13.17 1.64 -20.22
C GLY A 116 -12.71 1.51 -18.77
N LEU A 117 -13.50 2.03 -17.84
CA LEU A 117 -13.32 1.80 -16.41
C LEU A 117 -13.82 0.41 -16.00
N TRP A 118 -13.49 -0.01 -14.79
CA TRP A 118 -13.91 -1.30 -14.22
C TRP A 118 -15.42 -1.55 -14.29
N ASN A 119 -16.24 -0.49 -14.16
CA ASN A 119 -17.70 -0.53 -14.22
C ASN A 119 -18.28 -0.04 -15.57
N GLN A 120 -17.42 0.20 -16.57
CA GLN A 120 -17.81 0.75 -17.88
C GLN A 120 -17.29 -0.12 -19.04
N GLY A 121 -17.14 -1.43 -18.82
CA GLY A 121 -16.72 -2.37 -19.86
C GLY A 121 -15.21 -2.42 -20.10
N GLY A 122 -14.40 -1.84 -19.20
CA GLY A 122 -12.94 -1.95 -19.23
C GLY A 122 -12.45 -3.40 -19.19
N ASN A 123 -11.31 -3.64 -19.84
CA ASN A 123 -10.68 -4.96 -19.93
C ASN A 123 -9.15 -4.88 -19.83
N CYS A 124 -8.49 -6.03 -19.78
CA CYS A 124 -7.04 -6.17 -19.71
C CYS A 124 -6.64 -7.42 -20.48
N LEU A 125 -6.75 -7.35 -21.80
CA LEU A 125 -6.60 -8.52 -22.69
C LEU A 125 -5.16 -8.75 -23.16
N ARG A 126 -4.21 -7.93 -22.72
CA ARG A 126 -2.81 -8.07 -23.10
C ARG A 126 -2.26 -9.41 -22.61
N THR A 127 -1.45 -10.04 -23.44
CA THR A 127 -0.79 -11.33 -23.15
C THR A 127 0.73 -11.19 -23.08
N GLU A 128 1.26 -9.99 -23.27
CA GLU A 128 2.68 -9.70 -23.21
C GLU A 128 2.97 -8.48 -22.30
N PRO A 129 4.11 -8.49 -21.59
CA PRO A 129 4.58 -7.33 -20.83
C PRO A 129 4.78 -6.09 -21.72
N PHE A 130 4.66 -4.91 -21.12
CA PHE A 130 5.18 -3.71 -21.77
C PHE A 130 6.71 -3.75 -21.81
N LYS A 131 7.30 -3.23 -22.90
CA LYS A 131 8.72 -2.87 -22.89
C LYS A 131 8.85 -1.52 -22.19
N SER A 132 9.92 -1.32 -21.42
CA SER A 132 10.13 -0.08 -20.65
C SER A 132 10.16 1.20 -21.48
N LYS A 133 10.41 1.11 -22.79
CA LYS A 133 10.42 2.24 -23.72
C LYS A 133 9.04 2.57 -24.32
N ASP A 134 8.08 1.64 -24.21
CA ASP A 134 6.77 1.73 -24.87
C ASP A 134 5.69 2.26 -23.91
N THR A 135 6.04 2.49 -22.64
CA THR A 135 5.12 3.02 -21.63
C THR A 135 5.86 3.78 -20.54
N ALA A 136 5.15 4.69 -19.87
CA ALA A 136 5.59 5.36 -18.65
C ALA A 136 4.46 5.30 -17.62
N LEU A 137 4.82 5.24 -16.34
CA LEU A 137 3.84 5.38 -15.27
C LEU A 137 3.30 6.82 -15.29
N GLU A 138 2.00 6.99 -15.47
CA GLU A 138 1.37 8.30 -15.63
C GLU A 138 0.00 8.40 -14.96
N GLY A 139 -0.57 9.60 -15.00
CA GLY A 139 -1.91 9.90 -14.47
C GLY A 139 -2.06 9.52 -12.99
N MET A 140 -3.22 8.94 -12.66
CA MET A 140 -3.56 8.56 -11.29
C MET A 140 -2.55 7.56 -10.67
N ASN A 141 -2.04 6.62 -11.46
CA ASN A 141 -1.07 5.63 -10.96
C ASN A 141 0.23 6.31 -10.51
N LEU A 142 0.71 7.29 -11.29
CA LEU A 142 1.89 8.08 -10.92
C LEU A 142 1.62 8.95 -9.69
N GLU A 143 0.47 9.63 -9.63
CA GLU A 143 0.13 10.51 -8.51
C GLU A 143 -0.05 9.75 -7.19
N LEU A 144 -0.68 8.57 -7.21
CA LEU A 144 -0.77 7.68 -6.05
C LEU A 144 0.62 7.21 -5.61
N TYR A 145 1.47 6.79 -6.55
CA TYR A 145 2.85 6.40 -6.25
C TYR A 145 3.63 7.56 -5.61
N MET A 146 3.61 8.75 -6.23
CA MET A 146 4.36 9.92 -5.74
C MET A 146 3.85 10.39 -4.39
N THR A 147 2.54 10.40 -4.16
CA THR A 147 1.93 10.72 -2.86
C THR A 147 2.39 9.74 -1.77
N GLN A 148 2.39 8.44 -2.08
CA GLN A 148 2.85 7.40 -1.16
C GLN A 148 4.35 7.56 -0.84
N MET A 149 5.16 7.83 -1.86
CA MET A 149 6.60 8.03 -1.74
C MET A 149 6.96 9.26 -0.90
N GLU A 150 6.19 10.34 -1.00
CA GLU A 150 6.40 11.53 -0.19
C GLU A 150 6.17 11.26 1.29
N GLU A 151 5.06 10.60 1.65
CA GLU A 151 4.76 10.27 3.03
C GLU A 151 5.72 9.19 3.58
N PHE A 152 6.14 8.23 2.75
CA PHE A 152 7.18 7.27 3.13
C PHE A 152 8.50 7.97 3.44
N ARG A 153 9.00 8.85 2.56
CA ARG A 153 10.25 9.59 2.79
C ARG A 153 10.16 10.47 4.04
N ARG A 154 8.99 11.04 4.31
CA ARG A 154 8.73 11.78 5.55
C ARG A 154 8.83 10.86 6.78
N ALA A 155 8.15 9.73 6.74
CA ALA A 155 8.15 8.75 7.82
C ALA A 155 9.53 8.12 8.04
N GLU A 156 10.29 7.85 6.99
CA GLU A 156 11.65 7.31 7.07
C GLU A 156 12.59 8.30 7.78
N ARG A 157 12.54 9.59 7.40
CA ARG A 157 13.34 10.63 8.07
C ARG A 157 12.99 10.77 9.55
N GLU A 158 11.71 10.71 9.90
CA GLU A 158 11.27 10.77 11.30
C GLU A 158 11.64 9.49 12.06
N GLY A 159 11.38 8.33 11.47
CA GLY A 159 11.67 7.03 12.03
C GLY A 159 13.14 6.85 12.33
N ARG A 160 14.04 7.31 11.43
CA ARG A 160 15.49 7.28 11.67
C ARG A 160 15.89 8.03 12.94
N LYS A 161 15.26 9.18 13.23
CA LYS A 161 15.52 9.95 14.46
C LYS A 161 15.01 9.25 15.72
N LYS A 162 13.96 8.44 15.58
CA LYS A 162 13.32 7.66 16.65
C LYS A 162 13.87 6.22 16.78
N GLY A 163 14.84 5.82 15.95
CA GLY A 163 15.42 4.47 15.94
C GLY A 163 14.60 3.41 15.19
N PHE A 164 13.55 3.79 14.46
CA PHE A 164 12.77 2.87 13.63
C PHE A 164 13.47 2.57 12.29
N LYS A 165 13.31 1.33 11.81
CA LYS A 165 13.81 0.88 10.51
C LYS A 165 12.65 0.77 9.53
N LEU A 166 12.58 1.71 8.58
CA LEU A 166 11.64 1.66 7.46
C LEU A 166 12.38 1.25 6.18
N ARG A 167 11.71 0.49 5.32
CA ARG A 167 12.21 -0.02 4.03
C ARG A 167 11.15 0.13 2.96
N LEU A 168 11.59 0.36 1.73
CA LEU A 168 10.72 0.45 0.57
C LEU A 168 10.86 -0.82 -0.26
N LEU A 169 9.78 -1.58 -0.39
CA LEU A 169 9.62 -2.60 -1.40
C LEU A 169 8.95 -1.95 -2.61
N ASP A 170 9.77 -1.36 -3.49
CA ASP A 170 9.27 -0.62 -4.64
C ASP A 170 8.92 -1.54 -5.80
N THR A 171 7.63 -1.80 -5.96
CA THR A 171 7.07 -2.72 -6.96
C THR A 171 6.29 -2.01 -8.06
N THR A 172 5.89 -0.75 -7.89
CA THR A 172 4.93 -0.07 -8.79
C THR A 172 5.38 -0.09 -10.24
N GLN A 173 6.60 0.34 -10.55
CA GLN A 173 7.08 0.36 -11.94
C GLN A 173 7.20 -1.06 -12.52
N ALA A 174 7.69 -2.02 -11.73
CA ALA A 174 7.81 -3.41 -12.19
C ALA A 174 6.43 -4.00 -12.52
N MET A 175 5.41 -3.68 -11.73
CA MET A 175 4.04 -4.16 -11.94
C MET A 175 3.32 -3.41 -13.05
N TRP A 176 3.61 -2.11 -13.23
CA TRP A 176 3.11 -1.35 -14.38
C TRP A 176 3.52 -1.98 -15.72
N LEU A 177 4.69 -2.60 -15.78
CA LEU A 177 5.16 -3.26 -17.00
C LEU A 177 4.47 -4.61 -17.26
N ARG A 178 3.55 -5.06 -16.40
CA ARG A 178 2.97 -6.40 -16.42
C ARG A 178 1.45 -6.41 -16.63
N PRO A 179 0.91 -5.76 -17.67
CA PRO A 179 -0.52 -5.83 -17.95
C PRO A 179 -0.99 -7.25 -18.30
N ASP A 180 -0.05 -8.13 -18.68
CA ASP A 180 -0.26 -9.56 -18.95
C ASP A 180 -0.55 -10.42 -17.71
N GLY A 181 -0.42 -9.84 -16.51
CA GLY A 181 -0.54 -10.56 -15.24
C GLY A 181 -1.95 -10.70 -14.67
N HIS A 182 -2.94 -10.05 -15.28
CA HIS A 182 -4.27 -9.95 -14.70
C HIS A 182 -5.17 -11.14 -15.11
N PRO A 183 -6.06 -11.61 -14.21
CA PRO A 183 -7.02 -12.65 -14.54
C PRO A 183 -8.03 -12.25 -15.63
N SER A 184 -8.30 -10.96 -15.80
CA SER A 184 -9.33 -10.46 -16.71
C SER A 184 -10.67 -11.15 -16.41
N LYS A 185 -11.35 -11.71 -17.42
CA LYS A 185 -12.60 -12.47 -17.26
C LYS A 185 -12.49 -13.74 -16.41
N TYR A 186 -11.26 -14.20 -16.10
CA TYR A 186 -11.02 -15.41 -15.31
C TYR A 186 -10.87 -15.13 -13.81
N GLY A 187 -11.03 -13.88 -13.36
CA GLY A 187 -10.94 -13.49 -11.94
C GLY A 187 -12.14 -13.92 -11.08
N HIS A 188 -13.17 -14.48 -11.69
CA HIS A 188 -14.41 -14.86 -11.02
C HIS A 188 -14.74 -16.33 -11.21
N TRP A 189 -15.46 -16.91 -10.25
CA TRP A 189 -15.91 -18.29 -10.34
C TRP A 189 -16.86 -18.48 -11.54
N PRO A 190 -16.72 -19.57 -12.32
CA PRO A 190 -17.54 -19.82 -13.53
C PRO A 190 -19.04 -19.92 -13.29
N GLN A 191 -19.48 -20.00 -12.04
CA GLN A 191 -20.87 -20.26 -11.64
C GLN A 191 -21.71 -18.98 -11.45
N GLY A 192 -21.15 -17.80 -11.72
CA GLY A 192 -21.87 -16.52 -11.70
C GLY A 192 -22.33 -16.09 -13.09
N ASN A 193 -23.46 -15.38 -13.17
CA ASN A 193 -24.03 -14.81 -14.40
C ASN A 193 -22.96 -14.24 -15.36
N GLU A 194 -23.17 -14.48 -16.65
CA GLU A 194 -22.25 -14.23 -17.79
C GLU A 194 -21.90 -12.75 -18.08
N ASN A 195 -22.01 -11.85 -17.10
CA ASN A 195 -21.71 -10.41 -17.21
C ASN A 195 -20.95 -9.87 -15.99
N LEU A 196 -19.96 -10.61 -15.47
CA LEU A 196 -19.04 -10.08 -14.46
C LEU A 196 -17.98 -9.19 -15.14
N TYR A 197 -17.61 -8.09 -14.48
CA TYR A 197 -16.58 -7.17 -14.95
C TYR A 197 -15.22 -7.88 -15.06
N ASN A 198 -14.31 -7.35 -15.89
CA ASN A 198 -12.96 -7.91 -15.96
C ASN A 198 -12.18 -7.54 -14.70
N ASP A 199 -11.49 -8.53 -14.12
CA ASP A 199 -10.56 -8.29 -13.03
C ASP A 199 -9.21 -7.84 -13.58
N CYS A 200 -8.99 -6.53 -13.57
CA CYS A 200 -7.74 -5.89 -13.97
C CYS A 200 -7.02 -5.22 -12.81
N ILE A 201 -7.34 -5.63 -11.57
CA ILE A 201 -6.72 -5.11 -10.34
C ILE A 201 -5.96 -6.20 -9.57
N HIS A 202 -6.47 -7.43 -9.59
CA HIS A 202 -5.83 -8.59 -8.97
C HIS A 202 -4.92 -9.30 -9.97
N TRP A 203 -4.13 -10.24 -9.48
CA TRP A 203 -3.07 -10.88 -10.25
C TRP A 203 -3.27 -12.40 -10.27
N CYS A 204 -2.95 -13.01 -11.41
CA CYS A 204 -2.86 -14.45 -11.52
C CYS A 204 -1.78 -15.01 -10.58
N LEU A 205 -2.01 -16.24 -10.09
CA LEU A 205 -1.01 -17.03 -9.37
C LEU A 205 -0.93 -18.44 -9.99
N PRO A 206 0.28 -18.94 -10.35
CA PRO A 206 1.55 -18.20 -10.38
C PRO A 206 1.51 -17.03 -11.39
N GLY A 207 2.34 -16.01 -11.21
CA GLY A 207 2.26 -14.80 -12.01
C GLY A 207 3.30 -13.73 -11.68
N PRO A 208 3.15 -12.51 -12.23
CA PRO A 208 4.16 -11.45 -12.07
C PRO A 208 4.44 -11.08 -10.62
N ILE A 209 3.46 -11.26 -9.74
CA ILE A 209 3.56 -10.91 -8.32
C ILE A 209 4.45 -11.87 -7.52
N ASP A 210 4.85 -13.01 -8.09
CA ASP A 210 5.83 -13.90 -7.48
C ASP A 210 7.17 -13.16 -7.23
N ILE A 211 7.49 -12.16 -8.07
CA ILE A 211 8.68 -11.31 -7.90
C ILE A 211 8.66 -10.50 -6.59
N TRP A 212 7.49 -10.23 -6.02
CA TRP A 212 7.40 -9.53 -4.73
C TRP A 212 8.02 -10.36 -3.61
N SER A 213 7.78 -11.68 -3.64
CA SER A 213 8.38 -12.60 -2.69
C SER A 213 9.89 -12.70 -2.87
N ASP A 214 10.38 -12.70 -4.11
CA ASP A 214 11.81 -12.70 -4.40
C ASP A 214 12.52 -11.44 -3.91
N PHE A 215 11.93 -10.26 -4.18
CA PHE A 215 12.44 -8.98 -3.68
C PHE A 215 12.42 -8.94 -2.15
N LEU A 216 11.33 -9.36 -1.52
CA LEU A 216 11.24 -9.40 -0.07
C LEU A 216 12.29 -10.34 0.54
N LEU A 217 12.44 -11.55 -0.01
CA LEU A 217 13.44 -12.51 0.45
C LEU A 217 14.86 -11.93 0.33
N HIS A 218 15.16 -11.26 -0.79
CA HIS A 218 16.44 -10.59 -0.98
C HIS A 218 16.66 -9.49 0.06
N MET A 219 15.67 -8.62 0.29
CA MET A 219 15.75 -7.56 1.30
C MET A 219 15.94 -8.11 2.71
N LEU A 220 15.23 -9.17 3.08
CA LEU A 220 15.38 -9.84 4.38
C LEU A 220 16.80 -10.41 4.57
N LYS A 221 17.38 -11.04 3.53
CA LYS A 221 18.78 -11.49 3.56
C LYS A 221 19.75 -10.31 3.77
N MET A 222 19.51 -9.19 3.09
CA MET A 222 20.33 -8.00 3.24
C MET A 222 20.23 -7.39 4.66
N GLU A 223 19.05 -7.40 5.28
CA GLU A 223 18.90 -6.97 6.69
C GLU A 223 19.61 -7.92 7.66
N GLY A 224 19.62 -9.23 7.38
CA GLY A 224 20.39 -10.21 8.13
C GLY A 224 21.90 -9.91 8.11
N ILE A 225 22.43 -9.58 6.92
CA ILE A 225 23.85 -9.21 6.74
C ILE A 225 24.17 -7.91 7.49
N ARG A 226 23.32 -6.87 7.33
CA ARG A 226 23.50 -5.58 8.04
C ARG A 226 23.52 -5.76 9.55
N SER A 227 22.59 -6.54 10.08
CA SER A 227 22.51 -6.83 11.52
C SER A 227 23.75 -7.58 12.02
N ALA A 228 24.32 -8.48 11.23
CA ALA A 228 25.56 -9.17 11.59
C ALA A 228 26.76 -8.22 11.62
N GLN A 229 26.87 -7.32 10.64
CA GLN A 229 27.92 -6.30 10.59
C GLN A 229 27.83 -5.30 11.76
N GLU A 230 26.62 -4.82 12.08
CA GLU A 230 26.38 -3.93 13.22
C GLU A 230 26.83 -4.58 14.55
N ARG A 231 26.56 -5.88 14.75
CA ARG A 231 27.01 -6.62 15.94
C ARG A 231 28.52 -6.71 16.05
N VAL A 232 29.22 -6.96 14.93
CA VAL A 232 30.69 -7.03 14.90
C VAL A 232 31.31 -5.67 15.23
N GLN A 233 30.78 -4.59 14.65
CA GLN A 233 31.26 -3.23 14.92
C GLN A 233 31.06 -2.84 16.39
N PHE A 234 29.91 -3.17 16.96
CA PHE A 234 29.62 -2.90 18.38
C PHE A 234 30.53 -3.67 19.33
N ALA A 235 30.81 -4.95 19.04
CA ALA A 235 31.74 -5.75 19.82
C ALA A 235 33.15 -5.13 19.82
N HIS A 236 33.67 -4.75 18.66
CA HIS A 236 34.98 -4.11 18.52
C HIS A 236 35.06 -2.77 19.27
N GLN A 237 33.99 -1.96 19.23
CA GLN A 237 33.95 -0.69 19.94
C GLN A 237 33.89 -0.86 21.46
N THR A 238 33.24 -1.93 21.94
CA THR A 238 33.19 -2.27 23.37
C THR A 238 34.57 -2.69 23.88
N GLU A 239 35.32 -3.48 23.10
CA GLU A 239 36.70 -3.88 23.45
C GLU A 239 37.66 -2.68 23.51
N LEU A 240 37.51 -1.70 22.60
CA LEU A 240 38.32 -0.49 22.61
C LEU A 240 38.06 0.40 23.83
N ASN A 241 36.81 0.50 24.29
CA ASN A 241 36.44 1.35 25.43
C ASN A 241 36.80 0.73 26.80
N GLN A 242 37.23 -0.54 26.83
CA GLN A 242 37.67 -1.23 28.05
C GLN A 242 39.19 -1.19 28.24
N ARG A 243 39.94 -0.57 27.32
CA ARG A 243 41.38 -0.33 27.41
C ARG A 243 41.66 1.14 27.73
#